data_AF-A0A959M0B8-F1
#
_entry.id   AF-A0A959M0B8-F1
#
_cell.length_a   1.000
_cell.length_b   1.000
_cell.length_c   1.000
_cell.angle_alpha   90.00
_cell.angle_beta   90.00
_cell.angle_gamma   90.00
#
_symmetry.space_group_name_H-M   'P 1'
#
loop_
_entity.id
_entity.type
_entity.pdbx_description
1 polymer ?
#
loop_
_entity_poly.entity_id
_entity_poly.type
_entity_poly.pdbx_seq_one_letter_code
_entity_poly.pdbx_strand_id
1 'polypeptide(L)'
;MKRFSNFFVALGVTLFLLTVGIKSEADAQCPPGSSSQTFIFTVGGCDWIADICYQCPFTAHPNWFTVGKYKKVNSTCIGSVPADDVKDSIIAQMIDGRVWLYGLCASSYPPCGLDPKTIQIRDYDCWLIYNDNGDYEYRICVYGSFCVQDVEVCWDQTYGPQHTPSGVWYHYGDSYCEDDIMPGFPPNGYASDCWFNSICDQ
;
A
#
# COMPACT_ATOMS: atom_id res chain seq x y z
N MET A 1 -17.35 -56.85 2.21
CA MET A 1 -16.97 -55.64 1.44
C MET A 1 -17.46 -54.31 2.03
N LYS A 2 -18.14 -54.26 3.20
CA LYS A 2 -18.62 -52.99 3.78
C LYS A 2 -17.55 -52.14 4.53
N ARG A 3 -16.38 -52.71 4.86
CA ARG A 3 -15.35 -52.02 5.66
C ARG A 3 -14.48 -51.03 4.88
N PHE A 4 -14.37 -51.18 3.55
CA PHE A 4 -13.56 -50.27 2.73
C PHE A 4 -14.29 -48.96 2.40
N SER A 5 -15.64 -48.94 2.40
CA SER A 5 -16.42 -47.75 2.06
C SER A 5 -16.22 -46.60 3.04
N ASN A 6 -16.04 -46.90 4.33
CA ASN A 6 -15.90 -45.87 5.36
C ASN A 6 -14.53 -45.16 5.29
N PHE A 7 -13.52 -45.86 4.79
CA PHE A 7 -12.17 -45.29 4.66
C PHE A 7 -12.10 -44.24 3.54
N PHE A 8 -12.74 -44.50 2.38
CA PHE A 8 -12.78 -43.54 1.28
C PHE A 8 -13.61 -42.29 1.60
N VAL A 9 -14.69 -42.44 2.38
CA VAL A 9 -15.51 -41.29 2.82
C VAL A 9 -14.72 -40.40 3.78
N ALA A 10 -14.01 -41.00 4.75
CA ALA A 10 -13.18 -40.23 5.68
C ALA A 10 -12.06 -39.49 4.93
N LEU A 11 -11.36 -40.17 4.00
CA LEU A 11 -10.28 -39.57 3.24
C LEU A 11 -10.76 -38.42 2.34
N GLY A 12 -11.94 -38.55 1.72
CA GLY A 12 -12.56 -37.48 0.93
C GLY A 12 -12.93 -36.26 1.76
N VAL A 13 -13.50 -36.46 2.96
CA VAL A 13 -13.85 -35.36 3.87
C VAL A 13 -12.60 -34.65 4.40
N THR A 14 -11.55 -35.40 4.76
CA THR A 14 -10.28 -34.80 5.21
C THR A 14 -9.59 -34.01 4.08
N LEU A 15 -9.59 -34.53 2.85
CA LEU A 15 -9.02 -33.83 1.71
C LEU A 15 -9.78 -32.54 1.39
N PHE A 16 -11.11 -32.58 1.45
CA PHE A 16 -11.95 -31.40 1.25
C PHE A 16 -11.69 -30.33 2.32
N LEU A 17 -11.65 -30.71 3.61
CA LEU A 17 -11.36 -29.78 4.70
C LEU A 17 -9.95 -29.17 4.57
N LEU A 18 -8.96 -29.95 4.14
CA LEU A 18 -7.61 -29.44 3.88
C LEU A 18 -7.59 -28.45 2.72
N THR A 19 -8.34 -28.68 1.63
CA THR A 19 -8.40 -27.73 0.50
C THR A 19 -9.11 -26.42 0.82
N VAL A 20 -10.10 -26.43 1.72
CA VAL A 20 -10.83 -25.22 2.12
C VAL A 20 -10.05 -24.43 3.20
N GLY A 21 -9.21 -25.11 3.97
CA GLY A 21 -8.41 -24.53 5.06
C GLY A 21 -7.13 -23.79 4.66
N ILE A 22 -6.72 -23.79 3.37
CA ILE A 22 -5.48 -23.11 2.92
C ILE A 22 -5.72 -21.73 2.29
N LYS A 23 -6.92 -21.15 2.41
CA LYS A 23 -7.08 -19.70 2.23
C LYS A 23 -6.59 -18.97 3.48
N SER A 24 -5.32 -19.20 3.81
CA SER A 24 -4.57 -18.43 4.79
C SER A 24 -4.38 -17.04 4.20
N GLU A 25 -5.28 -16.14 4.55
CA GLU A 25 -5.03 -14.73 4.92
C GLU A 25 -3.69 -14.16 4.43
N ALA A 26 -3.57 -13.97 3.11
CA ALA A 26 -2.80 -12.87 2.60
C ALA A 26 -3.83 -11.79 2.32
N ASP A 27 -4.20 -11.02 3.34
CA ASP A 27 -4.90 -9.76 3.15
C ASP A 27 -3.98 -8.86 2.33
N ALA A 28 -4.05 -9.02 1.01
CA ALA A 28 -3.49 -8.07 0.07
C ALA A 28 -4.35 -6.82 0.21
N GLN A 29 -3.90 -5.92 1.08
CA GLN A 29 -4.55 -4.66 1.42
C GLN A 29 -4.40 -3.61 0.33
N CYS A 30 -4.38 -4.06 -0.92
CA CYS A 30 -4.29 -3.24 -2.09
C CYS A 30 -5.63 -3.26 -2.83
N PRO A 31 -6.01 -2.17 -3.49
CA PRO A 31 -7.21 -2.10 -4.31
C PRO A 31 -7.34 -3.32 -5.25
N PRO A 32 -8.53 -3.89 -5.44
CA PRO A 32 -8.72 -5.02 -6.34
C PRO A 32 -8.14 -4.76 -7.74
N GLY A 33 -7.37 -5.73 -8.27
CA GLY A 33 -6.72 -5.61 -9.58
C GLY A 33 -5.37 -4.90 -9.57
N SER A 34 -4.82 -4.57 -8.39
CA SER A 34 -3.46 -4.05 -8.23
C SER A 34 -2.48 -5.11 -7.75
N SER A 35 -1.19 -4.81 -7.89
CA SER A 35 -0.08 -5.59 -7.35
C SER A 35 0.45 -4.94 -6.06
N SER A 36 1.17 -5.70 -5.24
CA SER A 36 1.80 -5.20 -4.02
C SER A 36 3.28 -5.58 -3.96
N GLN A 37 4.10 -4.70 -3.40
CA GLN A 37 5.49 -4.99 -3.09
C GLN A 37 5.91 -4.30 -1.79
N THR A 38 6.63 -5.02 -0.94
CA THR A 38 7.08 -4.54 0.36
C THR A 38 8.47 -3.91 0.26
N PHE A 39 8.63 -2.74 0.87
CA PHE A 39 9.91 -2.01 0.96
C PHE A 39 10.19 -1.59 2.40
N ILE A 40 11.46 -1.33 2.69
CA ILE A 40 11.90 -0.74 3.95
C ILE A 40 12.28 0.71 3.71
N PHE A 41 11.71 1.61 4.51
CA PHE A 41 11.97 3.03 4.51
C PHE A 41 12.52 3.44 5.87
N THR A 42 13.48 4.37 5.89
CA THR A 42 13.99 4.94 7.14
C THR A 42 13.36 6.31 7.35
N VAL A 43 12.59 6.49 8.42
CA VAL A 43 11.94 7.76 8.78
C VAL A 43 12.21 8.09 10.23
N GLY A 44 12.73 9.30 10.50
CA GLY A 44 13.08 9.74 11.85
C GLY A 44 14.08 8.84 12.57
N GLY A 45 14.97 8.17 11.83
CA GLY A 45 15.95 7.22 12.38
C GLY A 45 15.38 5.84 12.74
N CYS A 46 14.12 5.57 12.40
CA CYS A 46 13.51 4.25 12.55
C CYS A 46 13.26 3.61 11.18
N ASP A 47 13.44 2.30 11.10
CA ASP A 47 13.05 1.53 9.93
C ASP A 47 11.58 1.16 10.00
N TRP A 48 10.90 1.40 8.88
CA TRP A 48 9.50 1.12 8.64
C TRP A 48 9.40 0.18 7.46
N ILE A 49 8.53 -0.82 7.57
CA ILE A 49 8.18 -1.69 6.46
C ILE A 49 6.84 -1.21 5.91
N ALA A 50 6.77 -0.99 4.60
CA ALA A 50 5.57 -0.51 3.93
C ALA A 50 5.26 -1.38 2.71
N ASP A 51 3.99 -1.74 2.56
CA ASP A 51 3.50 -2.36 1.32
C ASP A 51 3.05 -1.28 0.37
N ILE A 52 3.68 -1.25 -0.79
CA ILE A 52 3.35 -0.34 -1.87
C ILE A 52 2.39 -1.06 -2.81
N CYS A 53 1.20 -0.50 -2.99
CA CYS A 53 0.22 -0.98 -3.94
C CYS A 53 0.38 -0.22 -5.24
N TYR A 54 0.35 -0.94 -6.37
CA TYR A 54 0.61 -0.33 -7.66
C TYR A 54 -0.11 -1.02 -8.80
N GLN A 55 -0.36 -0.24 -9.86
CA GLN A 55 -0.88 -0.73 -11.13
C GLN A 55 0.04 -0.26 -12.25
N CYS A 56 0.75 -1.20 -12.88
CA CYS A 56 1.64 -0.88 -13.97
C CYS A 56 0.90 -0.63 -15.30
N PRO A 57 1.47 0.19 -16.18
CA PRO A 57 0.93 0.39 -17.51
C PRO A 57 1.09 -0.88 -18.34
N PHE A 58 -0.02 -1.49 -18.74
CA PHE A 58 0.02 -2.52 -19.78
C PHE A 58 -0.45 -2.01 -21.13
N THR A 59 -1.47 -1.14 -21.22
CA THR A 59 -1.95 -0.68 -22.55
C THR A 59 -2.70 0.66 -22.64
N ALA A 60 -3.41 1.16 -21.62
CA ALA A 60 -4.09 2.48 -21.67
C ALA A 60 -4.71 2.91 -20.32
N HIS A 61 -4.34 2.25 -19.21
CA HIS A 61 -5.03 2.37 -17.94
C HIS A 61 -4.21 3.20 -16.93
N PRO A 62 -4.86 3.78 -15.91
CA PRO A 62 -4.18 4.67 -14.96
C PRO A 62 -3.05 3.90 -14.30
N ASN A 63 -1.85 4.47 -14.41
CA ASN A 63 -0.68 3.99 -13.71
C ASN A 63 -0.70 4.67 -12.37
N TRP A 64 -0.75 3.91 -11.29
CA TRP A 64 -0.71 4.53 -9.99
C TRP A 64 0.07 3.71 -8.98
N PHE A 65 0.52 4.38 -7.94
CA PHE A 65 1.17 3.81 -6.77
C PHE A 65 0.64 4.52 -5.53
N THR A 66 0.64 3.81 -4.41
CA THR A 66 0.22 4.32 -3.11
C THR A 66 0.87 3.49 -2.01
N VAL A 67 0.91 4.03 -0.81
CA VAL A 67 1.20 3.25 0.40
C VAL A 67 -0.08 2.51 0.79
N GLY A 68 -0.08 1.18 0.78
CA GLY A 68 -1.24 0.37 1.19
C GLY A 68 -1.30 0.13 2.69
N LYS A 69 -0.14 -0.17 3.27
CA LYS A 69 0.04 -0.28 4.71
C LYS A 69 1.48 0.02 5.11
N TYR A 70 1.70 0.38 6.36
CA TYR A 70 3.03 0.53 6.92
C TYR A 70 3.08 0.22 8.41
N LYS A 71 4.22 -0.27 8.90
CA LYS A 71 4.47 -0.49 10.33
C LYS A 71 5.94 -0.36 10.68
N LYS A 72 6.24 -0.15 11.97
CA LYS A 72 7.63 -0.10 12.44
C LYS A 72 8.25 -1.49 12.35
N VAL A 73 9.50 -1.60 11.87
CA VAL A 73 10.25 -2.86 11.91
C VAL A 73 10.64 -3.21 13.34
N ASN A 74 10.99 -2.20 14.14
CA ASN A 74 11.34 -2.35 15.55
C ASN A 74 10.49 -1.40 16.40
N SER A 75 9.56 -1.97 17.17
CA SER A 75 8.66 -1.24 18.07
C SER A 75 9.39 -0.48 19.19
N THR A 76 10.63 -0.85 19.51
CA THR A 76 11.46 -0.16 20.52
C THR A 76 12.19 1.07 19.98
N CYS A 77 12.09 1.36 18.67
CA CYS A 77 12.70 2.55 18.12
C CYS A 77 12.04 3.82 18.69
N ILE A 78 12.84 4.65 19.35
CA ILE A 78 12.39 5.81 20.15
C ILE A 78 11.96 7.00 19.27
N GLY A 79 12.04 6.88 17.94
CA GLY A 79 11.56 7.91 17.01
C GLY A 79 10.07 8.19 17.23
N SER A 80 9.78 9.35 17.81
CA SER A 80 8.45 9.87 18.08
C SER A 80 7.90 10.64 16.86
N VAL A 81 8.05 10.06 15.67
CA VAL A 81 7.47 10.64 14.47
C VAL A 81 5.97 10.33 14.47
N PRO A 82 5.08 11.34 14.35
CA PRO A 82 3.66 11.14 14.12
C PRO A 82 3.41 10.21 12.93
N ALA A 83 2.34 9.41 12.98
CA ALA A 83 2.03 8.46 11.90
C ALA A 83 1.84 9.17 10.55
N ASP A 84 1.24 10.35 10.56
CA ASP A 84 1.01 11.17 9.36
C ASP A 84 2.33 11.59 8.72
N ASP A 85 3.27 12.12 9.52
CA ASP A 85 4.62 12.48 9.06
C ASP A 85 5.40 11.26 8.52
N VAL A 86 5.14 10.06 9.04
CA VAL A 86 5.74 8.81 8.52
C VAL A 86 5.21 8.50 7.14
N LYS A 87 3.89 8.53 6.95
CA LYS A 87 3.24 8.31 5.66
C LYS A 87 3.77 9.31 4.62
N ASP A 88 3.76 10.59 4.95
CA ASP A 88 4.22 11.67 4.06
C ASP A 88 5.70 11.50 3.70
N SER A 89 6.53 11.11 4.66
CA SER A 89 7.94 10.81 4.43
C SER A 89 8.15 9.59 3.52
N ILE A 90 7.31 8.56 3.64
CA ILE A 90 7.36 7.39 2.75
C ILE A 90 6.95 7.81 1.34
N ILE A 91 5.86 8.57 1.19
CA ILE A 91 5.39 9.08 -0.10
C ILE A 91 6.46 9.97 -0.75
N ALA A 92 7.10 10.87 0.00
CA ALA A 92 8.20 11.69 -0.50
C ALA A 92 9.40 10.84 -0.96
N GLN A 93 9.80 9.83 -0.17
CA GLN A 93 10.84 8.88 -0.59
C GLN A 93 10.42 8.05 -1.81
N MET A 94 9.13 7.75 -1.94
CA MET A 94 8.50 7.18 -3.12
C MET A 94 8.27 8.20 -4.24
N ILE A 95 8.66 9.45 -4.12
CA ILE A 95 8.73 10.37 -5.25
C ILE A 95 10.19 10.45 -5.66
N ASP A 96 11.05 10.80 -4.70
CA ASP A 96 12.45 11.12 -4.93
C ASP A 96 13.35 9.89 -5.20
N GLY A 97 12.99 8.74 -4.64
CA GLY A 97 13.79 7.52 -4.71
C GLY A 97 13.78 6.89 -6.10
N ARG A 98 14.93 6.52 -6.67
CA ARG A 98 14.91 5.83 -7.98
C ARG A 98 14.44 4.37 -7.88
N VAL A 99 14.64 3.75 -6.72
CA VAL A 99 14.49 2.30 -6.49
C VAL A 99 13.06 1.79 -6.76
N TRP A 100 12.03 2.56 -6.39
CA TRP A 100 10.64 2.13 -6.59
C TRP A 100 10.22 2.25 -8.07
N LEU A 101 10.67 3.29 -8.79
CA LEU A 101 10.46 3.40 -10.24
C LEU A 101 11.09 2.22 -10.98
N TYR A 102 12.31 1.82 -10.61
CA TYR A 102 12.96 0.65 -11.19
C TYR A 102 12.27 -0.67 -10.85
N GLY A 103 11.80 -0.84 -9.61
CA GLY A 103 11.31 -2.14 -9.12
C GLY A 103 9.91 -2.50 -9.58
N LEU A 104 9.04 -1.50 -9.73
CA LEU A 104 7.60 -1.75 -9.89
C LEU A 104 7.21 -1.96 -11.35
N CYS A 105 7.67 -1.10 -12.28
CA CYS A 105 7.21 -1.10 -13.67
C CYS A 105 8.34 -0.90 -14.71
N ALA A 106 9.51 -1.52 -14.47
CA ALA A 106 10.78 -1.31 -15.20
C ALA A 106 10.69 -1.26 -16.73
N SER A 107 9.82 -2.05 -17.35
CA SER A 107 9.75 -2.21 -18.81
C SER A 107 8.89 -1.17 -19.53
N SER A 108 8.32 -0.19 -18.82
CA SER A 108 7.15 0.54 -19.33
C SER A 108 7.34 2.06 -19.49
N TYR A 109 8.56 2.59 -19.30
CA TYR A 109 8.85 4.03 -19.38
C TYR A 109 9.50 4.44 -20.71
N PRO A 110 9.03 5.52 -21.37
CA PRO A 110 9.62 6.02 -22.61
C PRO A 110 10.96 6.72 -22.35
N PRO A 111 11.88 6.78 -23.33
CA PRO A 111 13.11 7.57 -23.22
C PRO A 111 12.86 9.05 -22.87
N CYS A 112 13.71 9.65 -22.03
CA CYS A 112 13.65 11.08 -21.75
C CYS A 112 13.87 11.93 -23.03
N GLY A 113 13.13 13.03 -23.16
CA GLY A 113 13.11 13.88 -24.36
C GLY A 113 12.11 13.46 -25.44
N LEU A 114 11.43 12.32 -25.26
CA LEU A 114 10.20 11.98 -25.98
C LEU A 114 8.98 12.33 -25.13
N ASP A 115 7.79 11.96 -25.59
CA ASP A 115 6.52 12.13 -24.86
C ASP A 115 6.61 11.43 -23.50
N PRO A 116 6.70 12.17 -22.38
CA PRO A 116 6.81 11.58 -21.06
C PRO A 116 5.52 10.87 -20.69
N LYS A 117 5.60 9.88 -19.81
CA LYS A 117 4.43 9.15 -19.36
C LYS A 117 3.96 9.67 -18.03
N THR A 118 2.69 10.04 -17.93
CA THR A 118 2.10 10.42 -16.64
C THR A 118 1.77 9.18 -15.82
N ILE A 119 2.16 9.22 -14.56
CA ILE A 119 1.83 8.25 -13.51
C ILE A 119 1.19 9.02 -12.34
N GLN A 120 0.30 8.36 -11.61
CA GLN A 120 -0.43 8.96 -10.50
C GLN A 120 0.12 8.44 -9.17
N ILE A 121 0.48 9.34 -8.27
CA ILE A 121 0.75 8.98 -6.89
C ILE A 121 -0.52 9.26 -6.11
N ARG A 122 -1.10 8.22 -5.51
CA ARG A 122 -2.32 8.34 -4.71
C ARG A 122 -1.96 8.33 -3.25
N ASP A 123 -2.52 9.26 -2.51
CA ASP A 123 -2.52 9.27 -1.06
C ASP A 123 -3.97 9.13 -0.60
N TYR A 124 -4.32 7.98 -0.05
CA TYR A 124 -5.68 7.73 0.42
C TYR A 124 -5.95 8.47 1.72
N ASP A 125 -7.19 8.93 1.88
CA ASP A 125 -7.52 9.81 3.00
C ASP A 125 -7.83 9.03 4.27
N CYS A 126 -8.40 7.82 4.14
CA CYS A 126 -8.93 7.08 5.28
C CYS A 126 -8.04 5.92 5.71
N TRP A 127 -7.60 5.95 6.97
CA TRP A 127 -6.68 4.98 7.55
C TRP A 127 -7.20 4.39 8.86
N LEU A 128 -6.83 3.15 9.18
CA LEU A 128 -7.02 2.51 10.49
C LEU A 128 -5.68 2.04 11.09
N ILE A 129 -5.62 1.89 12.41
CA ILE A 129 -4.51 1.28 13.16
C ILE A 129 -4.96 -0.12 13.54
N TYR A 130 -4.17 -1.13 13.23
CA TYR A 130 -4.32 -2.48 13.76
C TYR A 130 -3.24 -2.74 14.82
N ASN A 131 -3.62 -3.28 15.98
CA ASN A 131 -2.69 -3.61 17.05
C ASN A 131 -2.55 -5.13 17.21
N ASP A 132 -1.39 -5.67 16.81
CA ASP A 132 -1.00 -7.05 17.09
C ASP A 132 0.05 -7.09 18.19
N ASN A 133 -0.40 -7.28 19.44
CA ASN A 133 0.46 -7.43 20.62
C ASN A 133 1.46 -6.27 20.82
N GLY A 134 1.08 -5.04 20.43
CA GLY A 134 1.92 -3.84 20.48
C GLY A 134 2.70 -3.57 19.19
N ASP A 135 2.59 -4.43 18.18
CA ASP A 135 2.97 -4.13 16.81
C ASP A 135 1.82 -3.39 16.12
N TYR A 136 2.00 -2.09 15.94
CA TYR A 136 0.99 -1.22 15.33
C TYR A 136 1.21 -1.12 13.83
N GLU A 137 0.16 -1.44 13.07
CA GLU A 137 0.15 -1.37 11.62
C GLU A 137 -0.93 -0.42 11.13
N TYR A 138 -0.54 0.48 10.24
CA TYR A 138 -1.40 1.49 9.65
C TYR A 138 -1.83 1.04 8.27
N ARG A 139 -3.14 1.10 7.99
CA ARG A 139 -3.72 0.48 6.79
C ARG A 139 -4.80 1.36 6.18
N ILE A 140 -4.96 1.34 4.86
CA ILE A 140 -6.08 2.01 4.20
C ILE A 140 -7.42 1.36 4.61
N CYS A 141 -8.40 2.19 4.95
CA CYS A 141 -9.79 1.81 5.21
C CYS A 141 -10.64 1.80 3.95
N VAL A 142 -10.61 2.90 3.19
CA VAL A 142 -11.54 3.21 2.11
C VAL A 142 -10.76 3.64 0.88
N TYR A 143 -10.99 2.97 -0.25
CA TYR A 143 -10.33 3.26 -1.52
C TYR A 143 -11.09 4.27 -2.41
N GLY A 144 -12.17 4.86 -1.89
CA GLY A 144 -13.03 5.78 -2.61
C GLY A 144 -12.61 7.25 -2.55
N SER A 145 -11.71 7.60 -1.63
CA SER A 145 -11.30 8.99 -1.37
C SER A 145 -9.78 9.10 -1.24
N PHE A 146 -9.18 9.92 -2.09
CA PHE A 146 -7.73 10.07 -2.15
C PHE A 146 -7.30 11.38 -2.81
N CYS A 147 -6.17 11.88 -2.36
CA CYS A 147 -5.35 12.85 -3.05
C CYS A 147 -4.55 12.17 -4.17
N VAL A 148 -4.38 12.87 -5.28
CA VAL A 148 -3.48 12.43 -6.34
C VAL A 148 -2.54 13.54 -6.77
N GLN A 149 -1.31 13.15 -7.08
CA GLN A 149 -0.35 13.97 -7.80
C GLN A 149 0.05 13.24 -9.07
N ASP A 150 -0.07 13.93 -10.20
CA ASP A 150 0.48 13.46 -11.46
C ASP A 150 2.00 13.68 -11.46
N VAL A 151 2.73 12.67 -11.90
CA VAL A 151 4.18 12.68 -12.06
C VAL A 151 4.50 12.25 -13.47
N GLU A 152 5.26 13.05 -14.19
CA GLU A 152 5.79 12.67 -15.50
C GLU A 152 7.04 11.84 -15.31
N VAL A 153 7.11 10.67 -15.95
CA VAL A 153 8.27 9.78 -15.91
C VAL A 153 8.80 9.44 -17.28
N CYS A 154 10.12 9.31 -17.33
CA CYS A 154 10.86 8.90 -18.51
C CYS A 154 12.11 8.11 -18.10
N TRP A 155 12.76 7.46 -19.06
CA TRP A 155 13.98 6.70 -18.87
C TRP A 155 15.18 7.41 -19.50
N ASP A 156 16.14 7.81 -18.67
CA ASP A 156 17.44 8.29 -19.10
C ASP A 156 18.43 7.12 -19.18
N GLN A 157 19.20 7.01 -20.27
CA GLN A 157 20.13 5.89 -20.48
C GLN A 157 21.34 5.91 -19.52
N THR A 158 21.68 7.07 -18.96
CA THR A 158 22.82 7.26 -18.07
C THR A 158 22.39 7.24 -16.61
N TYR A 159 21.27 7.89 -16.30
CA TYR A 159 20.81 8.13 -14.93
C TYR A 159 19.62 7.26 -14.51
N GLY A 160 18.96 6.59 -15.48
CA GLY A 160 17.80 5.74 -15.24
C GLY A 160 16.47 6.49 -15.26
N PRO A 161 15.43 5.98 -14.55
CA PRO A 161 14.14 6.63 -14.50
C PRO A 161 14.30 8.03 -13.89
N GLN A 162 13.81 9.02 -14.62
CA GLN A 162 13.66 10.39 -14.17
C GLN A 162 12.17 10.66 -13.97
N HIS A 163 11.88 11.58 -13.07
CA HIS A 163 10.52 12.00 -12.81
C HIS A 163 10.45 13.52 -12.64
N THR A 164 9.30 14.11 -12.97
CA THR A 164 9.00 15.52 -12.70
C THR A 164 7.55 15.59 -12.21
N PRO A 165 7.30 16.03 -10.96
CA PRO A 165 5.93 16.24 -10.49
C PRO A 165 5.22 17.27 -11.37
N SER A 166 4.07 16.91 -11.93
CA SER A 166 3.28 17.82 -12.75
C SER A 166 2.19 18.48 -11.89
N GLY A 167 2.58 19.51 -11.15
CA GLY A 167 1.64 20.40 -10.46
C GLY A 167 1.34 20.06 -8.99
N VAL A 168 0.20 20.57 -8.53
CA VAL A 168 -0.29 20.47 -7.15
C VAL A 168 -1.07 19.17 -6.93
N TRP A 169 -1.16 18.74 -5.68
CA TRP A 169 -2.07 17.67 -5.29
C TRP A 169 -3.52 18.10 -5.54
N TYR A 170 -4.36 17.14 -5.94
CA TYR A 170 -5.79 17.38 -6.10
C TYR A 170 -6.61 16.17 -5.66
N HIS A 171 -7.81 16.44 -5.17
CA HIS A 171 -8.64 15.47 -4.46
C HIS A 171 -9.63 14.75 -5.39
N TYR A 172 -9.84 13.45 -5.14
CA TYR A 172 -10.88 12.64 -5.73
C TYR A 172 -11.73 11.95 -4.65
N GLY A 173 -13.05 11.96 -4.86
CA GLY A 173 -14.01 11.28 -3.99
C GLY A 173 -14.62 12.20 -2.95
N ASP A 174 -15.34 11.62 -2.00
CA ASP A 174 -15.87 12.33 -0.84
C ASP A 174 -14.81 12.28 0.27
N SER A 175 -14.38 13.42 0.79
CA SER A 175 -13.33 13.55 1.83
C SER A 175 -13.78 13.07 3.22
N TYR A 176 -14.57 12.00 3.28
CA TYR A 176 -15.23 11.51 4.48
C TYR A 176 -14.85 10.06 4.74
N CYS A 177 -14.44 9.77 5.98
CA CYS A 177 -14.34 8.41 6.48
C CYS A 177 -15.67 8.09 7.17
N GLU A 178 -16.28 6.94 6.85
CA GLU A 178 -17.65 6.64 7.29
C GLU A 178 -17.85 6.77 8.82
N ASP A 179 -16.78 6.59 9.59
CA ASP A 179 -16.71 6.78 11.04
C ASP A 179 -15.62 7.81 11.42
N ASP A 180 -15.96 9.10 11.50
CA ASP A 180 -15.06 10.14 12.01
C ASP A 180 -14.87 10.00 13.54
N ILE A 181 -13.95 9.14 13.97
CA ILE A 181 -13.49 9.06 15.36
C ILE A 181 -11.96 9.16 15.38
N MET A 182 -11.42 10.15 16.10
CA MET A 182 -9.97 10.36 16.23
C MET A 182 -9.26 9.09 16.75
N PRO A 183 -8.05 8.78 16.25
CA PRO A 183 -7.36 7.54 16.61
C PRO A 183 -7.00 7.50 18.09
N GLY A 184 -7.51 6.48 18.78
CA GLY A 184 -6.88 5.90 19.95
C GLY A 184 -6.16 4.61 19.56
N PHE A 185 -5.12 4.23 20.30
CA PHE A 185 -4.50 2.92 20.09
C PHE A 185 -5.50 1.82 20.45
N PRO A 186 -5.91 0.95 19.49
CA PRO A 186 -6.89 -0.08 19.77
C PRO A 186 -6.29 -1.14 20.72
N PRO A 187 -7.13 -1.90 21.45
CA PRO A 187 -6.66 -3.05 22.21
C PRO A 187 -6.02 -4.10 21.30
N ASN A 188 -5.26 -5.01 21.90
CA ASN A 188 -4.63 -6.11 21.19
C ASN A 188 -5.65 -6.97 20.42
N GLY A 189 -5.41 -7.18 19.13
CA GLY A 189 -6.26 -7.94 18.21
C GLY A 189 -7.38 -7.12 17.56
N TYR A 190 -7.45 -5.81 17.82
CA TYR A 190 -8.49 -4.92 17.30
C TYR A 190 -7.91 -3.86 16.35
N ALA A 191 -8.78 -3.36 15.47
CA ALA A 191 -8.53 -2.17 14.67
C ALA A 191 -9.17 -0.94 15.34
N SER A 192 -8.60 0.24 15.12
CA SER A 192 -9.26 1.51 15.43
C SER A 192 -10.36 1.79 14.41
N ASP A 193 -11.17 2.81 14.71
CA ASP A 193 -12.00 3.46 13.70
C ASP A 193 -11.11 4.14 12.64
N CYS A 194 -11.70 4.45 11.50
CA CYS A 194 -11.01 5.12 10.42
C CYS A 194 -10.83 6.61 10.74
N TRP A 195 -9.68 7.18 10.38
CA TRP A 195 -9.49 8.64 10.47
C TRP A 195 -9.06 9.20 9.14
N PHE A 196 -9.36 10.50 8.98
CA PHE A 196 -8.99 11.29 7.83
C PHE A 196 -7.56 11.84 7.98
N ASN A 197 -6.73 11.62 6.96
CA ASN A 197 -5.42 12.24 6.79
C ASN A 197 -5.17 12.43 5.28
N SER A 198 -5.24 13.67 4.80
CA SER A 198 -4.97 14.01 3.40
C SER A 198 -3.89 15.08 3.25
N ILE A 199 -3.06 14.92 2.23
CA ILE A 199 -2.07 15.92 1.78
C ILE A 199 -2.73 17.09 1.01
N CYS A 200 -3.97 16.94 0.53
CA CYS A 200 -4.63 17.92 -0.34
C CYS A 200 -4.97 19.25 0.33
N ASP A 201 -4.93 19.34 1.67
CA ASP A 201 -5.30 20.53 2.42
C ASP A 201 -4.16 21.57 2.55
N GLN A 202 -3.02 21.36 1.87
CA GLN A 202 -1.87 22.29 1.82
C GLN A 202 -1.83 23.13 0.54
#